data_AF-A0A2S0JNS6-F1
#
_entry.id   AF-A0A2S0JNS6-F1
#
_cell.length_a   1.000
_cell.length_b   1.000
_cell.length_c   1.000
_cell.angle_alpha   90.00
_cell.angle_beta   90.00
_cell.angle_gamma   90.00
#
_symmetry.space_group_name_H-M   'P 1'
#
loop_
_entity.id
_entity.type
_entity.pdbx_description
1 polymer ?
#
loop_
_entity_poly.entity_id
_entity_poly.type
_entity_poly.pdbx_seq_one_letter_code
_entity_poly.pdbx_strand_id
1 'polypeptide(L)'
;MSIERKVSLGVVGVDSGQLLVIDPCYINSEWKKEGSPIAIEFWGKDQDELSLILINQNYKVNDEDTYNLIECNEDNAKEILTNIQKIIKDNDLFVRTLIKTDNSYDTVCKITANSYKQGGPLYYNKGQEGLGVAFRSGFGDGIYEVFATIKDCGSWGERVSKVEIVLIEDDELDD
;
A
#
# COMPACT_ATOMS: atom_id res chain seq x y z
N MET A 1 -35.98 -19.01 -12.74
CA MET A 1 -34.58 -19.06 -12.27
C MET A 1 -33.82 -18.01 -13.05
N SER A 2 -33.09 -17.10 -12.39
CA SER A 2 -32.17 -16.21 -13.11
C SER A 2 -31.05 -17.08 -13.68
N ILE A 3 -30.87 -17.06 -15.00
CA ILE A 3 -29.75 -17.75 -15.64
C ILE A 3 -28.49 -16.98 -15.26
N GLU A 4 -27.50 -17.70 -14.72
CA GLU A 4 -26.19 -17.16 -14.38
C GLU A 4 -25.13 -17.88 -15.22
N ARG A 5 -24.16 -17.14 -15.74
CA ARG A 5 -23.03 -17.71 -16.50
C ARG A 5 -21.72 -17.09 -16.02
N LYS A 6 -20.68 -17.92 -15.88
CA LYS A 6 -19.33 -17.46 -15.57
C LYS A 6 -18.58 -17.18 -16.87
N VAL A 7 -17.85 -16.07 -16.91
CA VAL A 7 -16.97 -15.71 -18.04
C VAL A 7 -15.58 -15.35 -17.54
N SER A 8 -14.57 -15.75 -18.29
CA SER A 8 -13.22 -15.22 -18.13
C SER A 8 -13.20 -13.78 -18.65
N LEU A 9 -12.75 -12.85 -17.81
CA LEU A 9 -12.50 -11.45 -18.19
C LEU A 9 -11.06 -11.27 -18.69
N GLY A 10 -10.16 -12.16 -18.31
CA GLY A 10 -8.73 -12.10 -18.64
C GLY A 10 -7.88 -12.48 -17.44
N VAL A 11 -6.67 -11.92 -17.39
CA VAL A 11 -5.69 -12.16 -16.32
C VAL A 11 -5.11 -10.86 -15.79
N VAL A 12 -4.63 -10.87 -14.55
CA VAL A 12 -3.87 -9.77 -13.94
C VAL A 12 -2.48 -10.27 -13.55
N GLY A 13 -1.45 -9.61 -14.06
CA GLY A 13 -0.06 -9.83 -13.64
C GLY A 13 0.23 -9.06 -12.35
N VAL A 14 0.95 -9.69 -11.43
CA VAL A 14 1.32 -9.12 -10.14
C VAL A 14 2.83 -9.26 -9.93
N ASP A 15 3.48 -8.15 -9.59
CA ASP A 15 4.92 -8.04 -9.29
C ASP A 15 5.16 -7.45 -7.89
N SER A 16 4.24 -6.62 -7.41
CA SER A 16 4.34 -5.99 -6.08
C SER A 16 3.83 -6.88 -4.93
N GLY A 17 3.31 -8.06 -5.25
CA GLY A 17 2.56 -8.92 -4.33
C GLY A 17 1.20 -8.34 -3.89
N GLN A 18 0.64 -7.38 -4.63
CA GLN A 18 -0.52 -6.60 -4.23
C GLN A 18 -1.48 -6.33 -5.39
N LEU A 19 -2.77 -6.24 -5.08
CA LEU A 19 -3.84 -5.89 -6.01
C LEU A 19 -4.72 -4.76 -5.46
N LEU A 20 -5.30 -3.98 -6.36
CA LEU A 20 -6.20 -2.87 -6.06
C LEU A 20 -7.44 -2.94 -6.95
N VAL A 21 -8.61 -2.86 -6.33
CA VAL A 21 -9.88 -2.60 -7.02
C VAL A 21 -10.28 -1.16 -6.77
N ILE A 22 -10.42 -0.38 -7.85
CA ILE A 22 -10.71 1.05 -7.83
C ILE A 22 -11.60 1.43 -9.01
N ASP A 23 -12.50 2.39 -8.82
CA ASP A 23 -13.21 3.01 -9.94
C ASP A 23 -12.20 3.84 -10.78
N PRO A 24 -12.09 3.60 -12.09
CA PRO A 24 -11.14 4.32 -12.94
C PRO A 24 -11.29 5.85 -12.90
N CYS A 25 -12.48 6.38 -12.62
CA CYS A 25 -12.68 7.83 -12.52
C CYS A 25 -11.86 8.44 -11.38
N TYR A 26 -11.70 7.71 -10.28
CA TYR A 26 -10.96 8.17 -9.11
C TYR A 26 -9.44 8.09 -9.28
N ILE A 27 -8.94 7.35 -10.26
CA ILE A 27 -7.52 7.41 -10.65
C ILE A 27 -7.14 8.83 -11.10
N ASN A 28 -8.06 9.56 -11.73
CA ASN A 28 -7.78 10.92 -12.16
C ASN A 28 -8.14 11.97 -11.11
N SER A 29 -9.19 11.74 -10.32
CA SER A 29 -9.72 12.77 -9.41
C SER A 29 -9.25 12.67 -7.97
N GLU A 30 -8.85 11.48 -7.51
CA GLU A 30 -8.51 11.23 -6.10
C GLU A 30 -7.11 10.67 -5.90
N TRP A 31 -6.58 9.90 -6.86
CA TRP A 31 -5.27 9.27 -6.77
C TRP A 31 -4.13 10.29 -6.75
N LYS A 32 -3.34 10.27 -5.68
CA LYS A 32 -2.15 11.10 -5.51
C LYS A 32 -0.95 10.38 -6.09
N LYS A 33 -0.58 10.75 -7.32
CA LYS A 33 0.63 10.23 -7.97
C LYS A 33 1.90 10.70 -7.24
N GLU A 34 2.01 12.01 -7.05
CA GLU A 34 3.07 12.61 -6.25
C GLU A 34 2.45 12.95 -4.89
N GLY A 35 2.91 12.28 -3.84
CA GLY A 35 2.48 12.57 -2.47
C GLY A 35 3.29 13.70 -1.86
N SER A 36 2.73 14.35 -0.85
CA SER A 36 3.45 15.29 -0.01
C SER A 36 4.27 14.52 1.05
N PRO A 37 5.48 14.98 1.38
CA PRO A 37 6.25 14.42 2.50
C PRO A 37 5.45 14.52 3.81
N ILE A 38 5.44 13.44 4.57
CA ILE A 38 4.77 13.37 5.89
C ILE A 38 5.69 12.87 7.00
N ALA A 39 6.76 12.14 6.67
CA ALA A 39 7.75 11.71 7.63
C ALA A 39 9.10 11.39 6.96
N ILE A 40 10.16 11.35 7.77
CA ILE A 40 11.40 10.65 7.45
C ILE A 40 11.40 9.34 8.20
N GLU A 41 11.35 8.23 7.47
CA GLU A 41 11.53 6.89 8.02
C GLU A 41 13.01 6.55 8.06
N PHE A 42 13.41 5.81 9.09
CA PHE A 42 14.75 5.26 9.19
C PHE A 42 14.77 3.90 9.88
N TRP A 43 15.64 3.02 9.38
CA TRP A 43 15.80 1.66 9.88
C TRP A 43 17.23 1.17 9.64
N GLY A 44 17.68 0.21 10.45
CA GLY A 44 18.99 -0.38 10.28
C GLY A 44 19.59 -0.88 11.59
N LYS A 45 20.83 -1.34 11.50
CA LYS A 45 21.55 -1.96 12.62
C LYS A 45 21.69 -0.99 13.81
N ASP A 46 21.96 0.28 13.52
CA ASP A 46 22.26 1.30 14.53
C ASP A 46 21.10 2.30 14.70
N GLN A 47 19.87 1.87 14.44
CA GLN A 47 18.68 2.74 14.50
C GLN A 47 18.39 3.26 15.91
N ASP A 48 18.64 2.47 16.95
CA ASP A 48 18.40 2.86 18.34
C ASP A 48 19.39 3.95 18.79
N GLU A 49 20.65 3.84 18.35
CA GLU A 49 21.67 4.85 18.59
C GLU A 49 21.32 6.17 17.89
N LEU A 50 20.88 6.09 16.62
CA LEU A 50 20.41 7.27 15.90
C LEU A 50 19.21 7.91 16.60
N SER A 51 18.24 7.12 17.07
CA SER A 51 17.08 7.62 17.82
C SER A 51 17.49 8.40 19.06
N LEU A 52 18.45 7.90 19.84
CA LEU A 52 18.98 8.61 21.02
C LEU A 52 19.64 9.94 20.65
N ILE A 53 20.45 9.97 19.59
CA ILE A 53 21.09 11.21 19.12
C ILE A 53 20.03 12.23 18.70
N LEU A 54 19.03 11.81 17.93
CA LEU A 54 17.97 12.68 17.43
C LEU A 54 17.10 13.22 18.58
N ILE A 55 16.75 12.40 19.57
CA ILE A 55 16.04 12.85 20.77
C ILE A 55 16.86 13.89 21.54
N ASN A 56 18.16 13.68 21.70
CA ASN A 56 19.06 14.65 22.35
C ASN A 56 19.19 15.97 21.56
N GLN A 57 18.87 15.96 20.27
CA GLN A 57 18.77 17.15 19.42
C GLN A 57 17.34 17.72 19.34
N ASN A 58 16.44 17.29 20.22
CA ASN A 58 15.03 17.69 20.31
C ASN A 58 14.13 17.25 19.13
N TYR A 59 14.52 16.22 18.38
CA TYR A 59 13.57 15.58 17.46
C TYR A 59 12.61 14.69 18.25
N LYS A 60 11.34 14.69 17.83
CA LYS A 60 10.34 13.72 18.28
C LYS A 60 10.42 12.49 17.38
N VAL A 61 11.03 11.42 17.89
CA VAL A 61 11.08 10.13 17.21
C VAL A 61 9.90 9.28 17.67
N ASN A 62 9.13 8.76 16.71
CA ASN A 62 8.10 7.77 16.96
C ASN A 62 8.61 6.39 16.51
N ASP A 63 8.33 5.37 17.32
CA ASP A 63 8.70 3.98 17.06
C ASP A 63 7.51 3.23 16.44
N GLU A 64 7.74 2.59 15.30
CA GLU A 64 6.82 1.66 14.64
C GLU A 64 7.53 0.30 14.56
N ASP A 65 6.78 -0.81 14.61
CA ASP A 65 7.30 -2.19 14.81
C ASP A 65 8.59 -2.57 14.04
N THR A 66 8.85 -1.97 12.87
CA THR A 66 10.00 -2.29 12.01
C THR A 66 10.87 -1.10 11.60
N TYR A 67 10.50 0.13 11.98
CA TYR A 67 11.21 1.35 11.60
C TYR A 67 10.88 2.49 12.56
N ASN A 68 11.79 3.45 12.67
CA ASN A 68 11.53 4.69 13.40
C ASN A 68 11.15 5.80 12.41
N LEU A 69 10.41 6.81 12.88
CA LEU A 69 10.04 7.95 12.05
C LEU A 69 10.11 9.29 12.78
N ILE A 70 10.34 10.33 11.99
CA ILE A 70 10.20 11.74 12.39
C ILE A 70 9.17 12.38 11.46
N GLU A 71 8.09 12.91 12.03
CA GLU A 71 7.07 13.64 11.27
C GLU A 71 7.67 14.89 10.62
N CYS A 72 7.31 15.12 9.36
CA CYS A 72 7.75 16.27 8.58
C CYS A 72 6.63 16.76 7.66
N ASN A 73 6.90 17.83 6.93
CA ASN A 73 6.02 18.36 5.89
C ASN A 73 6.87 18.80 4.69
N GLU A 74 6.21 19.30 3.66
CA GLU A 74 6.86 19.71 2.41
C GLU A 74 7.94 20.78 2.61
N ASP A 75 7.76 21.68 3.57
CA ASP A 75 8.67 22.79 3.84
C ASP A 75 9.99 22.33 4.49
N ASN A 76 9.94 21.31 5.37
CA ASN A 76 11.08 20.91 6.19
C ASN A 76 11.65 19.52 5.88
N ALA A 77 10.98 18.68 5.10
CA ALA A 77 11.40 17.29 4.85
C ALA A 77 12.84 17.16 4.34
N LYS A 78 13.23 18.01 3.37
CA LYS A 78 14.58 17.98 2.78
C LYS A 78 15.65 18.39 3.79
N GLU A 79 15.37 19.40 4.61
CA GLU A 79 16.29 19.87 5.64
C GLU A 79 16.49 18.80 6.71
N ILE A 80 15.40 18.23 7.23
CA ILE A 80 15.44 17.16 8.23
C ILE A 80 16.21 15.96 7.69
N LEU A 81 15.90 15.49 6.47
CA LEU A 81 16.63 14.37 5.86
C LEU A 81 18.13 14.64 5.75
N THR A 82 18.50 15.84 5.28
CA THR A 82 19.91 16.23 5.12
C THR A 82 20.63 16.23 6.47
N ASN A 83 19.99 16.75 7.51
CA ASN A 83 20.54 16.77 8.87
C ASN A 83 20.72 15.35 9.42
N ILE A 84 19.72 14.48 9.27
CA ILE A 84 19.79 13.07 9.70
C ILE A 84 20.92 12.35 8.97
N GLN A 85 21.01 12.49 7.64
CA GLN A 85 22.06 11.86 6.84
C GLN A 85 23.46 12.34 7.24
N LYS A 86 23.59 13.62 7.61
CA LYS A 86 24.84 14.14 8.16
C LYS A 86 25.18 13.49 9.49
N ILE A 87 24.23 13.37 10.42
CA ILE A 87 24.43 12.71 11.73
C ILE A 87 24.86 11.25 11.53
N ILE A 88 24.18 10.52 10.65
CA ILE A 88 24.52 9.13 10.30
C ILE A 88 25.97 9.04 9.86
N LYS A 89 26.40 9.93 8.95
CA LYS A 89 27.77 9.95 8.43
C LYS A 89 28.80 10.34 9.48
N ASP A 90 28.52 11.37 10.27
CA ASP A 90 29.45 11.91 11.27
C ASP A 90 29.69 10.92 12.44
N ASN A 91 28.76 10.00 12.67
CA ASN A 91 28.84 8.97 13.71
C ASN A 91 29.07 7.54 13.16
N ASP A 92 29.32 7.39 11.85
CA ASP A 92 29.54 6.08 11.19
C ASP A 92 28.43 5.04 11.43
N LEU A 93 27.16 5.48 11.39
CA LEU A 93 26.00 4.63 11.68
C LEU A 93 25.52 3.88 10.43
N PHE A 94 25.14 2.61 10.60
CA PHE A 94 24.57 1.79 9.54
C PHE A 94 23.03 1.86 9.54
N VAL A 95 22.52 2.98 9.05
CA VAL A 95 21.08 3.30 8.99
C VAL A 95 20.67 3.75 7.58
N ARG A 96 19.50 3.32 7.13
CA ARG A 96 18.84 3.79 5.89
C ARG A 96 17.79 4.84 6.23
N THR A 97 17.56 5.77 5.31
CA THR A 97 16.54 6.83 5.46
C THR A 97 15.70 6.93 4.18
N LEU A 98 14.41 7.23 4.33
CA LEU A 98 13.48 7.45 3.23
C LEU A 98 12.49 8.56 3.59
N ILE A 99 12.14 9.40 2.61
CA ILE A 99 11.00 10.31 2.76
C ILE A 99 9.72 9.50 2.53
N LYS A 100 8.92 9.37 3.58
CA LYS A 100 7.56 8.83 3.48
C LYS A 100 6.63 9.91 2.95
N THR A 101 5.83 9.55 1.96
CA THR A 101 4.81 10.44 1.40
C THR A 101 3.40 9.93 1.67
N ASP A 102 2.40 10.79 1.48
CA ASP A 102 0.99 10.40 1.50
C ASP A 102 0.47 9.98 0.11
N ASN A 103 1.37 9.57 -0.80
CA ASN A 103 0.96 9.14 -2.13
C ASN A 103 0.06 7.89 -2.04
N SER A 104 -0.78 7.69 -3.05
CA SER A 104 -1.76 6.61 -3.02
C SER A 104 -1.12 5.21 -3.12
N TYR A 105 0.05 5.09 -3.75
CA TYR A 105 0.79 3.83 -3.83
C TYR A 105 1.37 3.40 -2.48
N ASP A 106 2.00 4.32 -1.74
CA ASP A 106 2.53 4.09 -0.39
C ASP A 106 1.39 3.70 0.57
N THR A 107 0.22 4.33 0.39
CA THR A 107 -1.00 3.99 1.13
C THR A 107 -1.45 2.55 0.85
N VAL A 108 -1.45 2.12 -0.42
CA VAL A 108 -1.73 0.72 -0.80
C VAL A 108 -0.73 -0.22 -0.13
N CYS A 109 0.57 0.06 -0.22
CA CYS A 109 1.62 -0.74 0.41
C CYS A 109 1.43 -0.88 1.92
N LYS A 110 1.06 0.21 2.60
CA LYS A 110 0.78 0.18 4.05
C LYS A 110 -0.43 -0.70 4.39
N ILE A 111 -1.50 -0.62 3.60
CA ILE A 111 -2.72 -1.40 3.82
C ILE A 111 -2.44 -2.90 3.69
N THR A 112 -1.70 -3.30 2.64
CA THR A 112 -1.40 -4.70 2.34
C THR A 112 -0.30 -5.28 3.22
N ALA A 113 0.56 -4.44 3.80
CA ALA A 113 1.55 -4.86 4.79
C ALA A 113 0.93 -5.39 6.10
N ASN A 114 -0.35 -5.10 6.38
CA ASN A 114 -1.04 -5.62 7.56
C ASN A 114 -1.18 -7.16 7.47
N SER A 115 -0.37 -7.91 8.21
CA SER A 115 -0.34 -9.37 8.17
C SER A 115 -1.62 -10.04 8.67
N TYR A 116 -2.37 -9.38 9.55
CA TYR A 116 -3.60 -9.93 10.12
C TYR A 116 -4.77 -9.86 9.12
N LYS A 117 -4.98 -8.70 8.49
CA LYS A 117 -6.09 -8.51 7.52
C LYS A 117 -5.71 -8.81 6.08
N GLN A 118 -4.43 -8.73 5.75
CA GLN A 118 -3.88 -8.88 4.39
C GLN A 118 -4.47 -7.92 3.34
N GLY A 119 -5.17 -6.87 3.77
CA GLY A 119 -5.84 -5.90 2.90
C GLY A 119 -6.75 -4.94 3.67
N GLY A 120 -7.42 -4.06 2.93
CA GLY A 120 -8.30 -3.04 3.51
C GLY A 120 -8.73 -1.94 2.53
N PRO A 121 -9.59 -1.03 2.99
CA PRO A 121 -10.12 0.04 2.16
C PRO A 121 -9.11 1.18 1.95
N LEU A 122 -9.18 1.79 0.77
CA LEU A 122 -8.67 3.13 0.52
C LEU A 122 -9.78 4.14 0.80
N TYR A 123 -9.39 5.27 1.35
CA TYR A 123 -10.29 6.36 1.68
C TYR A 123 -10.14 7.50 0.67
N TYR A 124 -11.26 8.16 0.34
CA TYR A 124 -11.26 9.43 -0.39
C TYR A 124 -10.43 10.47 0.36
N ASN A 125 -10.00 11.54 -0.32
CA ASN A 125 -9.22 12.61 0.29
C ASN A 125 -9.92 13.29 1.49
N LYS A 126 -11.26 13.19 1.55
CA LYS A 126 -12.08 13.67 2.69
C LYS A 126 -12.22 12.67 3.84
N GLY A 127 -11.52 11.55 3.78
CA GLY A 127 -11.49 10.50 4.82
C GLY A 127 -12.67 9.52 4.79
N GLN A 128 -13.52 9.55 3.76
CA GLN A 128 -14.64 8.61 3.61
C GLN A 128 -14.16 7.31 2.95
N GLU A 129 -14.72 6.17 3.34
CA GLU A 129 -14.44 4.89 2.70
C GLU A 129 -15.07 4.82 1.30
N GLY A 130 -14.48 4.02 0.41
CA GLY A 130 -15.07 3.69 -0.89
C GLY A 130 -14.28 4.21 -2.09
N LEU A 131 -13.05 4.71 -1.89
CA LEU A 131 -12.16 5.05 -3.00
C LEU A 131 -11.70 3.77 -3.72
N GLY A 132 -11.36 2.73 -2.97
CA GLY A 132 -10.95 1.44 -3.50
C GLY A 132 -10.67 0.44 -2.39
N VAL A 133 -10.25 -0.76 -2.75
CA VAL A 133 -9.85 -1.81 -1.80
C VAL A 133 -8.55 -2.45 -2.30
N ALA A 134 -7.55 -2.48 -1.42
CA ALA A 134 -6.27 -3.13 -1.69
C ALA A 134 -6.10 -4.40 -0.85
N PHE A 135 -5.41 -5.39 -1.40
CA PHE A 135 -5.14 -6.66 -0.74
C PHE A 135 -3.86 -7.30 -1.27
N ARG A 136 -3.24 -8.17 -0.49
CA ARG A 136 -2.11 -9.00 -0.93
C ARG A 136 -2.60 -9.99 -1.99
N SER A 137 -1.80 -10.21 -3.02
CA SER A 137 -1.99 -11.38 -3.88
C SER A 137 -1.63 -12.67 -3.12
N GLY A 138 -1.82 -13.84 -3.75
CA GLY A 138 -1.36 -15.13 -3.22
C GLY A 138 0.17 -15.19 -3.07
N PHE A 139 0.85 -16.04 -3.84
CA PHE A 139 2.30 -16.25 -3.67
C PHE A 139 3.20 -15.10 -4.18
N GLY A 140 2.64 -13.99 -4.65
CA GLY A 140 3.39 -12.91 -5.33
C GLY A 140 3.75 -13.30 -6.77
N ASP A 141 4.39 -12.39 -7.51
CA ASP A 141 5.08 -12.64 -8.80
C ASP A 141 4.40 -13.65 -9.75
N GLY A 142 3.16 -13.36 -10.14
CA GLY A 142 2.29 -14.32 -10.82
C GLY A 142 1.28 -13.69 -11.76
N ILE A 143 0.55 -14.53 -12.49
CA ILE A 143 -0.54 -14.15 -13.39
C ILE A 143 -1.80 -14.85 -12.91
N TYR A 144 -2.81 -14.08 -12.49
CA TYR A 144 -4.02 -14.62 -11.87
C TYR A 144 -5.24 -14.41 -12.77
N GLU A 145 -6.08 -15.43 -12.90
CA GLU A 145 -7.29 -15.35 -13.71
C GLU A 145 -8.39 -14.52 -13.03
N VAL A 146 -9.08 -13.70 -13.83
CA VAL A 146 -10.19 -12.87 -13.39
C VAL A 146 -11.46 -13.33 -14.06
N PHE A 147 -12.46 -13.66 -13.25
CA PHE A 147 -13.76 -14.11 -13.72
C PHE A 147 -14.88 -13.18 -13.29
N ALA A 148 -15.94 -13.13 -14.09
CA ALA A 148 -17.20 -12.52 -13.71
C ALA A 148 -18.36 -13.51 -13.80
N THR A 149 -19.28 -13.41 -12.85
CA THR A 149 -20.61 -13.99 -12.97
C THR A 149 -21.54 -12.97 -13.60
N ILE A 150 -22.11 -13.31 -14.75
CA ILE A 150 -23.12 -12.51 -15.44
C ILE A 150 -24.50 -13.02 -15.06
N LYS A 151 -25.38 -12.10 -14.65
CA LYS A 151 -26.75 -12.37 -14.26
C LYS A 151 -27.71 -11.56 -15.12
N ASP A 152 -28.80 -12.19 -15.56
CA ASP A 152 -29.93 -11.48 -16.15
C ASP A 152 -30.71 -10.73 -15.06
N CYS A 153 -30.74 -9.41 -15.15
CA CYS A 153 -31.46 -8.52 -14.24
C CYS A 153 -32.79 -8.01 -14.83
N GLY A 154 -33.41 -8.76 -15.75
CA GLY A 154 -34.73 -8.47 -16.31
C GLY A 154 -34.71 -7.23 -17.18
N SER A 155 -35.51 -6.21 -16.85
CA SER A 155 -35.59 -4.97 -17.63
C SER A 155 -34.28 -4.19 -17.71
N TRP A 156 -33.33 -4.48 -16.81
CA TRP A 156 -32.01 -3.88 -16.82
C TRP A 156 -31.02 -4.63 -17.74
N GLY A 157 -31.35 -5.82 -18.22
CA GLY A 157 -30.49 -6.67 -19.04
C GLY A 157 -29.40 -7.40 -18.23
N GLU A 158 -28.40 -7.95 -18.93
CA GLU A 158 -27.29 -8.67 -18.29
C GLU A 158 -26.34 -7.74 -17.53
N ARG A 159 -25.93 -8.12 -16.32
CA ARG A 159 -24.96 -7.39 -15.50
C ARG A 159 -23.97 -8.33 -14.83
N VAL A 160 -22.77 -7.81 -14.56
CA VAL A 160 -21.82 -8.45 -13.66
C VAL A 160 -22.40 -8.41 -12.25
N SER A 161 -22.61 -9.58 -11.63
CA SER A 161 -23.10 -9.71 -10.26
C SER A 161 -21.99 -10.05 -9.26
N LYS A 162 -20.89 -10.65 -9.74
CA LYS A 162 -19.73 -11.04 -8.94
C LYS A 162 -18.47 -10.98 -9.80
N VAL A 163 -17.36 -10.56 -9.21
CA VAL A 163 -16.01 -10.74 -9.76
C VAL A 163 -15.23 -11.63 -8.81
N GLU A 164 -14.46 -12.55 -9.35
CA GLU A 164 -13.60 -13.48 -8.61
C GLU A 164 -12.19 -13.42 -9.21
N ILE A 165 -11.18 -13.38 -8.35
CA ILE A 165 -9.78 -13.57 -8.73
C ILE A 165 -9.31 -14.80 -7.97
N VAL A 166 -8.89 -15.84 -8.68
CA VAL A 166 -8.34 -17.05 -8.06
C VAL A 166 -6.86 -16.81 -7.83
N LEU A 167 -6.46 -16.70 -6.56
CA LEU A 167 -5.09 -16.32 -6.15
C LEU A 167 -4.24 -17.50 -5.70
N ILE A 168 -4.87 -18.57 -5.25
CA ILE A 168 -4.26 -19.83 -4.81
C ILE A 168 -5.30 -20.91 -5.17
N GLU A 169 -4.91 -21.94 -5.91
CA GLU A 169 -5.78 -23.08 -6.18
C GLU A 169 -5.64 -24.15 -5.08
N ASP A 170 -6.71 -24.89 -4.80
CA ASP A 170 -6.74 -25.86 -3.70
C ASP A 170 -5.71 -26.99 -3.88
N ASP A 171 -5.33 -27.30 -5.12
CA ASP A 171 -4.32 -28.29 -5.49
C ASP A 171 -2.87 -27.78 -5.39
N GLU A 172 -2.66 -26.48 -5.19
CA GLU A 172 -1.34 -25.89 -4.91
C GLU A 172 -0.95 -25.96 -3.42
N LEU A 173 -1.84 -26.45 -2.55
CA LEU A 173 -1.64 -26.48 -1.10
C LEU A 173 -1.06 -27.80 -0.57
N ASP A 174 -0.84 -28.79 -1.43
CA ASP A 174 -0.46 -30.17 -1.07
C ASP A 174 1.06 -30.48 -1.24
N ASP A 175 1.89 -29.47 -1.54
CA ASP A 175 3.38 -29.56 -1.59
C ASP A 175 4.05 -28.83 -0.39
#